data_AF-A0A946V1I6-F1
#
_entry.id   AF-A0A946V1I6-F1
#
_cell.length_a   1.000
_cell.length_b   1.000
_cell.length_c   1.000
_cell.angle_alpha   90.00
_cell.angle_beta   90.00
_cell.angle_gamma   90.00
#
_symmetry.space_group_name_H-M   'P 1'
#
loop_
_entity.id
_entity.type
_entity.pdbx_description
1 polymer ?
#
loop_
_entity_poly.entity_id
_entity_poly.type
_entity_poly.pdbx_seq_one_letter_code
_entity_poly.pdbx_strand_id
1 'polypeptide(L)'
;MHRILGLAAVALLVAAVPYASSAQDDRLRSQFAAVIQGLNDNTFGAFHDAVNERELTARIYGTRVIDDDAKRYLASDFRGIVERSFVAAFPPPRSEDEAGGEILGTIVAFDADNGKARALVRFESRGFRYSYHAYDLALRSNKVRIVDWFDFYQGAWFSESIGSALLRMVPTQASVASVLDVSSPSRGQLFQVGELLKAARDSNMQRFFQIRDGLEEALRTDPFVVSLNYEICRRLGDPARLQGAAGEIAQTFPGDARFSLSLAEYYVQRRRFGEALAEFERLEESLGHKDGVIESLKATAAMALGEFERAQALAVSATEAEPTLELGWWTLLRTHTAAQDYAGAVAAMTVLEERFGKLLIPQTLRRDRFLKVLIDQPEYKEWRAARDAA
;
A
#
# COMPACT_ATOMS: atom_id res chain seq x y z
N MET A 1 -3.49 -37.35 50.50
CA MET A 1 -2.60 -36.28 50.99
C MET A 1 -2.00 -35.55 49.79
N HIS A 2 -2.33 -34.26 49.67
CA HIS A 2 -1.62 -33.17 48.97
C HIS A 2 -1.38 -33.24 47.45
N ARG A 3 -1.54 -32.17 46.65
CA ARG A 3 -2.13 -30.82 46.79
C ARG A 3 -2.40 -30.33 45.36
N ILE A 4 -3.58 -29.75 45.13
CA ILE A 4 -3.96 -29.01 43.92
C ILE A 4 -3.34 -27.60 44.04
N LEU A 5 -2.59 -27.15 43.02
CA LEU A 5 -2.10 -25.78 42.90
C LEU A 5 -2.78 -25.15 41.69
N GLY A 6 -3.80 -24.33 41.97
CA GLY A 6 -4.40 -23.42 41.00
C GLY A 6 -3.52 -22.18 40.84
N LEU A 7 -3.17 -21.87 39.60
CA LEU A 7 -2.56 -20.60 39.21
C LEU A 7 -3.67 -19.67 38.73
N ALA A 8 -3.98 -18.65 39.53
CA ALA A 8 -4.83 -17.54 39.14
C ALA A 8 -4.00 -16.55 38.31
N ALA A 9 -4.35 -16.38 37.04
CA ALA A 9 -3.81 -15.32 36.21
C ALA A 9 -4.51 -13.99 36.55
N VAL A 10 -3.78 -13.07 37.18
CA VAL A 10 -4.21 -11.68 37.36
C VAL A 10 -3.94 -10.94 36.04
N ALA A 11 -4.97 -10.72 35.24
CA ALA A 11 -4.92 -9.82 34.10
C ALA A 11 -4.94 -8.37 34.61
N LEU A 12 -3.79 -7.69 34.54
CA LEU A 12 -3.68 -6.25 34.76
C LEU A 12 -4.16 -5.53 33.50
N LEU A 13 -5.42 -5.09 33.52
CA LEU A 13 -5.96 -4.10 32.58
C LEU A 13 -5.28 -2.76 32.87
N VAL A 14 -4.18 -2.47 32.17
CA VAL A 14 -3.65 -1.11 32.08
C VAL A 14 -4.55 -0.37 31.09
N ALA A 15 -5.48 0.42 31.63
CA ALA A 15 -6.21 1.39 30.82
C ALA A 15 -5.19 2.39 30.25
N ALA A 16 -5.00 2.38 28.93
CA ALA A 16 -4.19 3.37 28.24
C ALA A 16 -4.82 4.74 28.45
N VAL A 17 -4.24 5.54 29.36
CA VAL A 17 -4.61 6.94 29.50
C VAL A 17 -4.16 7.64 28.21
N PRO A 18 -5.05 8.31 27.46
CA PRO A 18 -4.64 9.04 26.27
C PRO A 18 -3.63 10.11 26.69
N TYR A 19 -2.39 9.97 26.23
CA TYR A 19 -1.38 11.00 26.39
C TYR A 19 -1.88 12.26 25.68
N ALA A 20 -1.95 13.38 26.41
CA ALA A 20 -2.26 14.66 25.80
C ALA A 20 -1.18 14.97 24.76
N SER A 21 -1.59 15.18 23.50
CA SER A 21 -0.72 15.62 22.40
C SER A 21 0.09 16.84 22.86
N SER A 22 1.41 16.82 22.66
CA SER A 22 2.21 18.00 22.95
C SER A 22 2.00 19.06 21.85
N ALA A 23 2.19 20.34 22.18
CA ALA A 23 2.13 21.41 21.17
C ALA A 23 3.15 21.23 20.02
N GLN A 24 4.18 20.41 20.21
CA GLN A 24 5.12 20.02 19.16
C GLN A 24 4.52 18.99 18.20
N ASP A 25 3.73 18.03 18.71
CA ASP A 25 3.11 16.97 17.91
C ASP A 25 2.00 17.54 17.02
N ASP A 26 1.17 18.44 17.57
CA ASP A 26 0.14 19.17 16.80
C ASP A 26 0.77 19.98 15.66
N ARG A 27 1.93 20.60 15.92
CA ARG A 27 2.68 21.36 14.92
C ARG A 27 3.22 20.45 13.83
N LEU A 28 3.79 19.30 14.18
CA LEU A 28 4.32 18.33 13.22
C LEU A 28 3.18 17.83 12.32
N ARG A 29 2.03 17.47 12.92
CA ARG A 29 0.83 17.02 12.21
C ARG A 29 0.29 18.07 11.25
N SER A 30 0.11 19.30 11.71
CA SER A 30 -0.39 20.40 10.88
C SER A 30 0.53 20.72 9.70
N GLN A 31 1.84 20.76 9.93
CA GLN A 31 2.79 21.02 8.84
C GLN A 31 2.86 19.86 7.83
N PHE A 32 2.80 18.61 8.29
CA PHE A 32 2.77 17.46 7.39
C PHE A 32 1.45 17.40 6.60
N ALA A 33 0.31 17.74 7.21
CA ALA A 33 -0.96 17.86 6.50
C ALA A 33 -0.89 18.89 5.36
N ALA A 34 -0.19 20.01 5.55
CA ALA A 34 0.05 20.98 4.47
C ALA A 34 0.92 20.41 3.33
N VAL A 35 1.86 19.52 3.63
CA VAL A 35 2.63 18.81 2.60
C VAL A 35 1.72 17.89 1.77
N ILE A 36 0.88 17.09 2.43
CA ILE A 36 -0.07 16.20 1.74
C ILE A 36 -1.09 16.99 0.93
N GLN A 37 -1.61 18.10 1.47
CA GLN A 37 -2.49 18.99 0.70
C GLN A 37 -1.79 19.54 -0.55
N GLY A 38 -0.52 19.96 -0.43
CA GLY A 38 0.26 20.38 -1.59
C GLY A 38 0.37 19.30 -2.67
N LEU A 39 0.59 18.04 -2.28
CA LEU A 39 0.60 16.90 -3.20
C LEU A 39 -0.78 16.67 -3.85
N ASN A 40 -1.87 16.79 -3.09
CA ASN A 40 -3.24 16.68 -3.60
C ASN A 40 -3.55 17.77 -4.62
N ASP A 41 -3.01 18.97 -4.42
CA ASP A 41 -3.12 20.10 -5.35
C ASP A 41 -2.11 20.01 -6.53
N ASN A 42 -1.41 18.88 -6.66
CA ASN A 42 -0.36 18.63 -7.65
C ASN A 42 0.78 19.68 -7.60
N THR A 43 1.12 20.13 -6.40
CA THR A 43 2.22 21.07 -6.13
C THR A 43 3.30 20.45 -5.25
N PHE A 44 4.51 20.35 -5.78
CA PHE A 44 5.62 19.70 -5.08
C PHE A 44 6.47 20.64 -4.22
N GLY A 45 6.16 21.94 -4.17
CA GLY A 45 6.94 22.93 -3.42
C GLY A 45 7.05 22.60 -1.92
N ALA A 46 5.92 22.38 -1.25
CA ALA A 46 5.90 22.02 0.17
C ALA A 46 6.57 20.67 0.44
N PHE A 47 6.39 19.71 -0.46
CA PHE A 47 7.02 18.39 -0.38
C PHE A 47 8.55 18.49 -0.49
N HIS A 48 9.07 19.18 -1.51
CA HIS A 48 10.51 19.43 -1.67
C HIS A 48 11.13 20.13 -0.46
N ASP A 49 10.44 21.14 0.06
CA ASP A 49 10.91 21.88 1.22
C ASP A 49 10.84 21.07 2.51
N ALA A 50 10.00 20.03 2.57
CA ALA A 50 9.93 19.11 3.69
C ALA A 50 10.96 17.97 3.60
N VAL A 51 11.39 17.52 2.41
CA VAL A 51 12.40 16.45 2.30
C VAL A 51 13.73 16.86 2.95
N ASN A 52 14.24 16.01 3.84
CA ASN A 52 15.55 16.15 4.45
C ASN A 52 16.62 15.58 3.51
N GLU A 53 17.03 16.37 2.53
CA GLU A 53 17.98 15.96 1.50
C GLU A 53 19.24 15.29 2.06
N ARG A 54 19.81 15.82 3.14
CA ARG A 54 21.01 15.26 3.76
C ARG A 54 20.77 13.85 4.31
N GLU A 55 19.71 13.66 5.09
CA GLU A 55 19.42 12.35 5.70
C GLU A 55 18.94 11.34 4.65
N LEU A 56 18.11 11.76 3.70
CA LEU A 56 17.65 10.89 2.62
C LEU A 56 18.83 10.45 1.72
N THR A 57 19.72 11.37 1.35
CA THR A 57 20.94 11.03 0.59
C THR A 57 21.85 10.06 1.34
N ALA A 58 22.03 10.28 2.66
CA ALA A 58 22.79 9.36 3.49
C ALA A 58 22.16 7.95 3.52
N ARG A 59 20.83 7.85 3.59
CA ARG A 59 20.12 6.56 3.48
C ARG A 59 20.32 5.93 2.11
N ILE A 60 20.11 6.66 1.01
CA ILE A 60 20.30 6.19 -0.36
C ILE A 60 21.69 5.57 -0.53
N TYR A 61 22.75 6.28 -0.14
CA TYR A 61 24.14 5.81 -0.25
C TYR A 61 24.48 4.72 0.77
N GLY A 62 23.74 4.63 1.88
CA GLY A 62 23.86 3.55 2.85
C GLY A 62 23.21 2.24 2.41
N THR A 63 22.26 2.28 1.46
CA THR A 63 21.55 1.06 1.02
C THR A 63 22.41 0.11 0.19
N ARG A 64 23.44 0.61 -0.51
CA ARG A 64 24.27 -0.18 -1.43
C ARG A 64 25.51 0.58 -1.90
N VAL A 65 26.42 -0.13 -2.56
CA VAL A 65 27.58 0.50 -3.21
C VAL A 65 27.12 1.23 -4.48
N ILE A 66 27.21 2.56 -4.48
CA ILE A 66 26.87 3.43 -5.61
C ILE A 66 28.13 4.07 -6.18
N ASP A 67 28.25 4.05 -7.50
CA ASP A 67 29.32 4.68 -8.26
C ASP A 67 29.31 6.21 -8.12
N ASP A 68 30.48 6.86 -8.16
CA ASP A 68 30.59 8.31 -7.97
C ASP A 68 29.93 9.11 -9.10
N ASP A 69 29.89 8.59 -10.34
CA ASP A 69 29.14 9.23 -11.42
C ASP A 69 27.63 9.24 -11.12
N ALA A 70 27.13 8.16 -10.51
CA ALA A 70 25.75 8.09 -10.09
C ALA A 70 25.42 8.99 -8.91
N LYS A 71 26.35 9.14 -7.95
CA LYS A 71 26.20 10.14 -6.88
C LYS A 71 26.16 11.56 -7.44
N ARG A 72 27.05 11.89 -8.39
CA ARG A 72 27.08 13.20 -9.05
C ARG A 72 25.80 13.50 -9.81
N TYR A 73 25.24 12.51 -10.50
CA TYR A 73 23.93 12.64 -11.14
C TYR A 73 22.83 12.98 -10.15
N LEU A 74 22.72 12.23 -9.03
CA LEU A 74 21.73 12.53 -7.99
C LEU A 74 21.90 13.95 -7.44
N ALA A 75 23.14 14.35 -7.13
CA ALA A 75 23.43 15.67 -6.57
C ALA A 75 23.11 16.83 -7.54
N SER A 76 23.17 16.59 -8.85
CA SER A 76 22.92 17.63 -9.86
C SER A 76 21.44 18.02 -10.01
N ASP A 77 20.51 17.10 -9.70
CA ASP A 77 19.06 17.31 -9.82
C ASP A 77 18.30 16.54 -8.72
N PHE A 78 18.70 16.72 -7.45
CA PHE A 78 18.10 15.96 -6.35
C PHE A 78 16.58 16.11 -6.29
N ARG A 79 16.09 17.36 -6.33
CA ARG A 79 14.64 17.65 -6.28
C ARG A 79 13.89 17.01 -7.45
N GLY A 80 14.35 17.20 -8.69
CA GLY A 80 13.70 16.63 -9.86
C GLY A 80 13.72 15.10 -9.86
N ILE A 81 14.79 14.47 -9.39
CA ILE A 81 14.87 13.01 -9.28
C ILE A 81 13.90 12.50 -8.22
N VAL A 82 13.81 13.14 -7.05
CA VAL A 82 12.87 12.77 -6.00
C VAL A 82 11.43 12.90 -6.46
N GLU A 83 11.06 14.01 -7.12
CA GLU A 83 9.72 14.21 -7.68
C GLU A 83 9.37 13.15 -8.72
N ARG A 84 10.21 12.96 -9.75
CA ARG A 84 9.97 11.97 -10.81
C ARG A 84 9.86 10.56 -10.24
N SER A 85 10.69 10.22 -9.24
CA SER A 85 10.65 8.90 -8.61
C SER A 85 9.41 8.72 -7.74
N PHE A 86 8.95 9.76 -7.06
CA PHE A 86 7.69 9.74 -6.31
C PHE A 86 6.50 9.53 -7.25
N VAL A 87 6.41 10.29 -8.35
CA VAL A 87 5.34 10.12 -9.35
C VAL A 87 5.39 8.74 -9.99
N ALA A 88 6.58 8.26 -10.36
CA ALA A 88 6.77 6.94 -10.96
C ALA A 88 6.51 5.78 -9.99
N ALA A 89 6.40 6.04 -8.68
CA ALA A 89 6.05 5.04 -7.69
C ALA A 89 4.58 4.62 -7.79
N PHE A 90 3.73 5.50 -8.35
CA PHE A 90 2.33 5.19 -8.59
C PHE A 90 2.14 4.39 -9.89
N PRO A 91 1.12 3.53 -9.96
CA PRO A 91 0.73 2.83 -11.19
C PRO A 91 0.55 3.81 -12.36
N PRO A 92 1.09 3.48 -13.54
CA PRO A 92 0.83 4.28 -14.72
C PRO A 92 -0.67 4.23 -15.05
N PRO A 93 -1.23 5.34 -15.54
CA PRO A 93 -2.61 5.36 -16.02
C PRO A 93 -2.77 4.39 -17.19
N ARG A 94 -3.88 3.65 -17.22
CA ARG A 94 -4.22 2.69 -18.28
C ARG A 94 -5.03 3.31 -19.41
N SER A 95 -5.58 4.49 -19.18
CA SER A 95 -6.38 5.25 -20.14
C SER A 95 -6.05 6.75 -20.05
N GLU A 96 -6.41 7.51 -21.07
CA GLU A 96 -6.29 8.97 -21.05
C GLU A 96 -7.11 9.60 -19.90
N ASP A 97 -8.28 9.03 -19.60
CA ASP A 97 -9.13 9.44 -18.47
C ASP A 97 -8.46 9.22 -17.11
N GLU A 98 -7.61 8.19 -17.00
CA GLU A 98 -6.80 7.92 -15.81
C GLU A 98 -5.55 8.80 -15.76
N ALA A 99 -5.01 9.23 -16.91
CA ALA A 99 -3.78 10.02 -16.98
C ALA A 99 -3.95 11.45 -16.45
N GLY A 100 -5.18 11.98 -16.49
CA GLY A 100 -5.55 13.21 -15.80
C GLY A 100 -6.02 13.00 -14.36
N GLY A 101 -5.92 11.78 -13.81
CA GLY A 101 -6.37 11.44 -12.47
C GLY A 101 -5.50 12.10 -11.40
N GLU A 102 -6.14 12.83 -10.49
CA GLU A 102 -5.49 13.35 -9.29
C GLU A 102 -5.00 12.19 -8.41
N ILE A 103 -3.82 12.34 -7.82
CA ILE A 103 -3.32 11.45 -6.77
C ILE A 103 -3.75 12.09 -5.44
N LEU A 104 -4.68 11.47 -4.75
CA LEU A 104 -5.24 11.99 -3.51
C LEU A 104 -4.68 11.21 -2.31
N GLY A 105 -3.89 11.90 -1.49
CA GLY A 105 -3.35 11.41 -0.23
C GLY A 105 -4.25 11.78 0.95
N THR A 106 -4.54 10.79 1.79
CA THR A 106 -5.21 10.95 3.08
C THR A 106 -4.31 10.45 4.20
N ILE A 107 -4.06 11.29 5.22
CA ILE A 107 -3.35 10.85 6.43
C ILE A 107 -4.32 10.01 7.26
N VAL A 108 -4.10 8.69 7.31
CA VAL A 108 -4.97 7.75 8.03
C VAL A 108 -4.47 7.47 9.45
N ALA A 109 -3.15 7.55 9.67
CA ALA A 109 -2.57 7.46 11.01
C ALA A 109 -1.40 8.43 11.15
N PHE A 110 -1.18 8.89 12.38
CA PHE A 110 -0.05 9.76 12.70
C PHE A 110 0.27 9.61 14.18
N ASP A 111 1.46 9.09 14.44
CA ASP A 111 2.01 8.89 15.77
C ASP A 111 3.26 9.75 15.93
N ALA A 112 3.37 10.47 17.04
CA ALA A 112 4.45 11.42 17.29
C ALA A 112 5.00 11.24 18.70
N ASP A 113 6.32 11.25 18.79
CA ASP A 113 7.06 11.13 20.04
C ASP A 113 8.32 12.01 19.99
N ASN A 114 8.38 13.00 20.86
CA ASN A 114 9.58 13.83 21.10
C ASN A 114 10.19 14.43 19.82
N GLY A 115 9.35 14.98 18.95
CA GLY A 115 9.79 15.62 17.70
C GLY A 115 10.24 14.64 16.62
N LYS A 116 9.97 13.34 16.78
CA LYS A 116 9.89 12.36 15.68
C LYS A 116 8.43 12.00 15.48
N ALA A 117 8.07 11.60 14.27
CA ALA A 117 6.75 11.06 14.02
C ALA A 117 6.79 10.02 12.90
N ARG A 118 5.78 9.16 12.90
CA ARG A 118 5.45 8.29 11.79
C ARG A 118 4.06 8.63 11.29
N ALA A 119 3.94 8.90 10.00
CA ALA A 119 2.65 9.16 9.38
C ALA A 119 2.35 8.09 8.34
N LEU A 120 1.13 7.53 8.38
CA LEU A 120 0.62 6.65 7.35
C LEU A 120 -0.29 7.45 6.43
N VAL A 121 0.03 7.45 5.15
CA VAL A 121 -0.75 8.11 4.11
C VAL A 121 -1.27 7.07 3.15
N ARG A 122 -2.58 7.04 2.96
CA ARG A 122 -3.24 6.27 1.91
C ARG A 122 -3.44 7.15 0.69
N PHE A 123 -2.87 6.75 -0.43
CA PHE A 123 -3.06 7.40 -1.72
C PHE A 123 -4.08 6.63 -2.55
N GLU A 124 -4.96 7.36 -3.23
CA GLU A 124 -5.91 6.82 -4.21
C GLU A 124 -5.85 7.62 -5.51
N SER A 125 -6.20 6.98 -6.62
CA SER A 125 -6.34 7.64 -7.92
C SER A 125 -7.36 6.89 -8.80
N ARG A 126 -7.68 7.43 -9.97
CA ARG A 126 -8.57 6.74 -10.93
C ARG A 126 -7.95 5.47 -11.50
N GLY A 127 -6.62 5.42 -11.66
CA GLY A 127 -5.90 4.32 -12.29
C GLY A 127 -5.45 3.19 -11.36
N PHE A 128 -5.53 3.38 -10.05
CA PHE A 128 -5.23 2.36 -9.05
C PHE A 128 -6.04 2.60 -7.79
N ARG A 129 -6.42 1.52 -7.10
CA ARG A 129 -7.33 1.66 -5.95
C ARG A 129 -6.65 2.35 -4.79
N TYR A 130 -5.61 1.75 -4.22
CA TYR A 130 -4.96 2.27 -3.02
C TYR A 130 -3.46 1.95 -3.00
N SER A 131 -2.65 2.90 -2.56
CA SER A 131 -1.26 2.73 -2.16
C SER A 131 -1.07 3.28 -0.74
N TYR A 132 -0.15 2.71 0.03
CA TYR A 132 0.16 3.16 1.38
C TYR A 132 1.61 3.58 1.47
N HIS A 133 1.85 4.78 1.99
CA HIS A 133 3.19 5.26 2.29
C HIS A 133 3.31 5.50 3.80
N ALA A 134 4.27 4.86 4.45
CA ALA A 134 4.62 5.11 5.85
C ALA A 134 5.85 6.03 5.92
N TYR A 135 5.63 7.29 6.28
CA TYR A 135 6.66 8.33 6.34
C TYR A 135 7.37 8.35 7.70
N ASP A 136 8.70 8.38 7.66
CA ASP A 136 9.54 8.76 8.80
C ASP A 136 9.69 10.28 8.81
N LEU A 137 9.22 10.93 9.88
CA LEU A 137 9.22 12.38 10.03
C LEU A 137 10.07 12.83 11.23
N ALA A 138 10.66 14.01 11.12
CA ALA A 138 11.37 14.66 12.21
C ALA A 138 11.05 16.16 12.26
N LEU A 139 11.00 16.74 13.45
CA LEU A 139 10.95 18.18 13.65
C LEU A 139 12.39 18.71 13.76
N ARG A 140 12.76 19.62 12.85
CA ARG A 140 14.08 20.27 12.81
C ARG A 140 13.92 21.76 12.60
N SER A 141 14.49 22.56 13.51
CA SER A 141 14.38 24.02 13.46
C SER A 141 12.93 24.50 13.28
N ASN A 142 12.02 23.84 14.02
CA ASN A 142 10.60 24.11 13.99
C ASN A 142 9.86 23.82 12.65
N LYS A 143 10.48 23.04 11.76
CA LYS A 143 9.89 22.58 10.51
C LYS A 143 9.82 21.06 10.46
N VAL A 144 8.73 20.52 9.92
CA VAL A 144 8.62 19.09 9.59
C VAL A 144 9.64 18.75 8.52
N ARG A 145 10.26 17.59 8.68
CA ARG A 145 11.23 17.02 7.76
C ARG A 145 10.88 15.59 7.46
N ILE A 146 10.71 15.27 6.18
CA ILE A 146 10.57 13.90 5.70
C ILE A 146 11.97 13.30 5.62
N VAL A 147 12.23 12.28 6.42
CA VAL A 147 13.52 11.58 6.45
C VAL A 147 13.57 10.52 5.36
N ASP A 148 12.50 9.73 5.24
CA ASP A 148 12.29 8.67 4.24
C ASP A 148 10.82 8.24 4.29
N TRP A 149 10.40 7.33 3.40
CA TRP A 149 9.12 6.64 3.53
C TRP A 149 9.17 5.25 2.92
N PHE A 150 8.38 4.34 3.48
CA PHE A 150 8.16 3.01 2.93
C PHE A 150 6.93 3.04 2.04
N ASP A 151 7.07 2.56 0.80
CA ASP A 151 5.98 2.43 -0.17
C ASP A 151 5.53 0.96 -0.22
N PHE A 152 4.32 0.68 0.28
CA PHE A 152 3.75 -0.68 0.31
C PHE A 152 3.30 -1.18 -1.06
N TYR A 153 3.11 -0.30 -2.04
CA TYR A 153 2.85 -0.70 -3.41
C TYR A 153 4.13 -1.18 -4.10
N GLN A 154 5.27 -0.56 -3.79
CA GLN A 154 6.60 -0.96 -4.30
C GLN A 154 7.27 -2.05 -3.46
N GLY A 155 6.90 -2.17 -2.18
CA GLY A 155 7.53 -3.07 -1.21
C GLY A 155 8.95 -2.66 -0.82
N ALA A 156 9.27 -1.37 -0.85
CA ALA A 156 10.61 -0.85 -0.59
C ALA A 156 10.59 0.52 0.08
N TRP A 157 11.66 0.85 0.78
CA TRP A 157 11.92 2.24 1.18
C TRP A 157 12.20 3.09 -0.05
N PHE A 158 11.80 4.36 -0.03
CA PHE A 158 12.05 5.26 -1.13
C PHE A 158 13.55 5.45 -1.40
N SER A 159 14.35 5.52 -0.33
CA SER A 159 15.81 5.52 -0.42
C SER A 159 16.38 4.27 -1.12
N GLU A 160 15.79 3.09 -0.88
CA GLU A 160 16.14 1.86 -1.59
C GLU A 160 15.71 1.95 -3.06
N SER A 161 14.53 2.45 -3.38
CA SER A 161 14.08 2.62 -4.77
C SER A 161 15.03 3.52 -5.58
N ILE A 162 15.44 4.67 -5.02
CA ILE A 162 16.43 5.55 -5.67
C ILE A 162 17.79 4.85 -5.77
N GLY A 163 18.25 4.19 -4.70
CA GLY A 163 19.49 3.41 -4.74
C GLY A 163 19.49 2.39 -5.87
N SER A 164 18.37 1.70 -6.09
CA SER A 164 18.20 0.72 -7.18
C SER A 164 18.30 1.38 -8.55
N ALA A 165 17.69 2.55 -8.72
CA ALA A 165 17.83 3.32 -9.95
C ALA A 165 19.28 3.76 -10.22
N LEU A 166 20.00 4.22 -9.20
CA LEU A 166 21.40 4.66 -9.32
C LEU A 166 22.36 3.49 -9.60
N LEU A 167 22.17 2.35 -8.95
CA LEU A 167 22.93 1.13 -9.23
C LEU A 167 22.72 0.68 -10.68
N ARG A 168 21.49 0.71 -11.18
CA ARG A 168 21.19 0.40 -12.59
C ARG A 168 21.85 1.36 -13.56
N MET A 169 22.06 2.61 -13.17
CA MET A 169 22.69 3.60 -14.04
C MET A 169 24.14 3.22 -14.37
N VAL A 170 24.90 2.81 -13.35
CA VAL A 170 26.31 2.38 -13.47
C VAL A 170 26.55 1.06 -12.71
N PRO A 171 26.19 -0.09 -13.29
CA PRO A 171 26.30 -1.40 -12.63
C PRO A 171 27.75 -1.92 -12.75
N THR A 172 28.63 -1.44 -11.86
CA THR A 172 30.00 -1.96 -11.72
C THR A 172 29.99 -3.35 -11.06
N GLN A 173 31.08 -4.12 -11.20
CA GLN A 173 31.16 -5.42 -10.54
C GLN A 173 31.00 -5.33 -9.02
N ALA A 174 31.54 -4.26 -8.40
CA ALA A 174 31.42 -4.03 -6.96
C ALA A 174 29.98 -3.70 -6.56
N SER A 175 29.27 -2.85 -7.32
CA SER A 175 27.87 -2.53 -7.01
C SER A 175 26.93 -3.71 -7.21
N VAL A 176 27.13 -4.49 -8.27
CA VAL A 176 26.38 -5.73 -8.52
C VAL A 176 26.64 -6.76 -7.42
N ALA A 177 27.90 -6.96 -7.02
CA ALA A 177 28.22 -7.89 -5.93
C ALA A 177 27.57 -7.47 -4.60
N SER A 178 27.37 -6.17 -4.36
CA SER A 178 26.82 -5.67 -3.10
C SER A 178 25.33 -5.94 -2.88
N VAL A 179 24.61 -6.40 -3.91
CA VAL A 179 23.16 -6.64 -3.85
C VAL A 179 22.77 -8.10 -4.04
N LEU A 180 23.73 -9.00 -4.29
CA LEU A 180 23.45 -10.43 -4.46
C LEU A 180 23.66 -11.15 -3.13
N ASP A 181 22.75 -12.07 -2.81
CA ASP A 181 22.87 -12.96 -1.66
C ASP A 181 23.73 -14.19 -1.97
N VAL A 182 23.98 -14.46 -3.26
CA VAL A 182 24.91 -15.50 -3.71
C VAL A 182 26.30 -15.26 -3.11
N SER A 183 26.78 -16.21 -2.33
CA SER A 183 28.10 -16.16 -1.72
C SER A 183 29.20 -16.23 -2.79
N SER A 184 30.05 -15.20 -2.86
CA SER A 184 31.20 -15.13 -3.78
C SER A 184 30.83 -15.34 -5.27
N PRO A 185 29.98 -14.47 -5.85
CA PRO A 185 29.54 -14.62 -7.22
C PRO A 185 30.72 -14.58 -8.20
N SER A 186 30.70 -15.45 -9.20
CA SER A 186 31.75 -15.48 -10.22
C SER A 186 31.75 -14.20 -11.08
N ARG A 187 32.86 -13.90 -11.75
CA ARG A 187 32.91 -12.78 -12.71
C ARG A 187 31.85 -12.90 -13.81
N GLY A 188 31.52 -14.13 -14.23
CA GLY A 188 30.47 -14.38 -15.21
C GLY A 188 29.08 -14.05 -14.68
N GLN A 189 28.79 -14.46 -13.43
CA GLN A 189 27.53 -14.16 -12.74
C GLN A 189 27.36 -12.64 -12.53
N LEU A 190 28.40 -11.95 -12.05
CA LEU A 190 28.40 -10.50 -11.92
C LEU A 190 28.18 -9.79 -13.25
N PHE A 191 28.79 -10.30 -14.33
CA PHE A 191 28.59 -9.76 -15.67
C PHE A 191 27.14 -9.94 -16.14
N GLN A 192 26.55 -11.13 -15.98
CA GLN A 192 25.18 -11.41 -16.39
C GLN A 192 24.16 -10.52 -15.66
N VAL A 193 24.27 -10.37 -14.35
CA VAL A 193 23.40 -9.48 -13.57
C VAL A 193 23.65 -8.01 -13.94
N GLY A 194 24.91 -7.63 -14.19
CA GLY A 194 25.23 -6.30 -14.72
C GLY A 194 24.55 -6.00 -16.06
N GLU A 195 24.53 -6.97 -17.00
CA GLU A 195 23.83 -6.82 -18.28
C GLU A 195 22.30 -6.82 -18.11
N LEU A 196 21.76 -7.58 -17.15
CA LEU A 196 20.35 -7.54 -16.78
C LEU A 196 19.93 -6.14 -16.30
N LEU A 197 20.75 -5.52 -15.44
CA LEU A 197 20.52 -4.18 -14.92
C LEU A 197 20.60 -3.11 -16.01
N LYS A 198 21.54 -3.24 -16.96
CA LYS A 198 21.60 -2.37 -18.14
C LYS A 198 20.35 -2.51 -19.01
N ALA A 199 19.89 -3.74 -19.26
CA ALA A 199 18.66 -3.95 -20.02
C ALA A 199 17.44 -3.31 -19.34
N ALA A 200 17.35 -3.39 -18.00
CA ALA A 200 16.33 -2.71 -17.21
C ALA A 200 16.45 -1.17 -17.27
N ARG A 201 17.67 -0.61 -17.20
CA ARG A 201 17.95 0.83 -17.33
C ARG A 201 17.53 1.37 -18.70
N ASP A 202 17.88 0.63 -19.75
CA ASP A 202 17.67 1.04 -21.15
C ASP A 202 16.24 0.73 -21.64
N SER A 203 15.35 0.28 -20.74
CA SER A 203 13.99 -0.17 -21.04
C SER A 203 13.91 -1.22 -22.17
N ASN A 204 14.96 -2.03 -22.34
CA ASN A 204 15.01 -3.10 -23.33
C ASN A 204 14.42 -4.39 -22.74
N MET A 205 13.09 -4.46 -22.72
CA MET A 205 12.35 -5.55 -22.05
C MET A 205 12.61 -6.91 -22.69
N GLN A 206 12.75 -6.99 -24.02
CA GLN A 206 13.08 -8.23 -24.71
C GLN A 206 14.42 -8.79 -24.23
N ARG A 207 15.45 -7.92 -24.18
CA ARG A 207 16.78 -8.30 -23.70
C ARG A 207 16.76 -8.64 -22.21
N PHE A 208 16.01 -7.91 -21.39
CA PHE A 208 15.87 -8.18 -19.96
C PHE A 208 15.39 -9.62 -19.72
N PHE A 209 14.28 -10.02 -20.36
CA PHE A 209 13.75 -11.37 -20.20
C PHE A 209 14.66 -12.44 -20.81
N GLN A 210 15.28 -12.17 -21.96
CA GLN A 210 16.25 -13.11 -22.54
C GLN A 210 17.43 -13.40 -21.59
N ILE A 211 18.01 -12.36 -20.95
CA ILE A 211 19.11 -12.53 -20.00
C ILE A 211 18.60 -13.28 -18.77
N ARG A 212 17.47 -12.84 -18.20
CA ARG A 212 16.88 -13.42 -17.00
C ARG A 212 16.60 -14.92 -17.15
N ASP A 213 15.97 -15.30 -18.26
CA ASP A 213 15.60 -16.69 -18.52
C ASP A 213 16.85 -17.57 -18.71
N GLY A 214 17.95 -16.97 -19.18
CA GLY A 214 19.27 -17.62 -19.31
C GLY A 214 20.13 -17.61 -18.05
N LEU A 215 19.72 -16.96 -16.95
CA LEU A 215 20.45 -17.00 -15.68
C LEU A 215 20.47 -18.42 -15.10
N GLU A 216 21.55 -18.75 -14.39
CA GLU A 216 21.59 -19.95 -13.55
C GLU A 216 20.54 -19.87 -12.43
N GLU A 217 20.05 -21.02 -11.96
CA GLU A 217 18.97 -21.08 -10.97
C GLU A 217 19.29 -20.30 -9.68
N ALA A 218 20.55 -20.36 -9.23
CA ALA A 218 21.01 -19.64 -8.04
C ALA A 218 20.89 -18.12 -8.17
N LEU A 219 21.07 -17.55 -9.38
CA LEU A 219 20.85 -16.12 -9.63
C LEU A 219 19.39 -15.82 -9.92
N ARG A 220 18.67 -16.71 -10.60
CA ARG A 220 17.27 -16.49 -10.96
C ARG A 220 16.36 -16.41 -9.72
N THR A 221 16.70 -17.16 -8.69
CA THR A 221 16.01 -17.20 -7.38
C THR A 221 16.63 -16.28 -6.35
N ASP A 222 17.71 -15.55 -6.70
CA ASP A 222 18.30 -14.55 -5.81
C ASP A 222 17.26 -13.46 -5.50
N PRO A 223 17.07 -13.09 -4.21
CA PRO A 223 16.07 -12.10 -3.80
C PRO A 223 16.12 -10.79 -4.59
N PHE A 224 17.31 -10.29 -4.92
CA PHE A 224 17.44 -9.05 -5.69
C PHE A 224 16.92 -9.21 -7.12
N VAL A 225 17.22 -10.33 -7.78
CA VAL A 225 16.78 -10.62 -9.15
C VAL A 225 15.26 -10.83 -9.20
N VAL A 226 14.69 -11.51 -8.19
CA VAL A 226 13.24 -11.71 -8.07
C VAL A 226 12.52 -10.37 -7.88
N SER A 227 12.99 -9.53 -6.95
CA SER A 227 12.42 -8.19 -6.73
C SER A 227 12.55 -7.29 -7.96
N LEU A 228 13.69 -7.32 -8.66
CA LEU A 228 13.88 -6.58 -9.90
C LEU A 228 12.92 -7.05 -11.01
N ASN A 229 12.73 -8.36 -11.16
CA ASN A 229 11.77 -8.93 -12.11
C ASN A 229 10.35 -8.45 -11.80
N TYR A 230 9.95 -8.47 -10.53
CA TYR A 230 8.65 -7.96 -10.09
C TYR A 230 8.47 -6.46 -10.39
N GLU A 231 9.47 -5.64 -10.07
CA GLU A 231 9.47 -4.20 -10.38
C GLU A 231 9.28 -3.95 -11.88
N ILE A 232 10.01 -4.68 -12.73
CA ILE A 232 9.96 -4.54 -14.19
C ILE A 232 8.61 -4.99 -14.76
N CYS A 233 8.11 -6.17 -14.35
CA CYS A 233 6.81 -6.68 -14.80
C CYS A 233 5.66 -5.75 -14.41
N ARG A 234 5.73 -5.13 -13.22
CA ARG A 234 4.72 -4.16 -12.76
C ARG A 234 4.76 -2.88 -13.57
N ARG A 235 5.94 -2.34 -13.88
CA ARG A 235 6.10 -1.17 -14.76
C ARG A 235 5.62 -1.43 -16.18
N LEU A 236 5.82 -2.64 -16.69
CA LEU A 236 5.36 -3.03 -18.03
C LEU A 236 3.83 -3.10 -18.14
N GLY A 237 3.13 -3.39 -17.03
CA GLY A 237 1.68 -3.53 -17.02
C GLY A 237 1.14 -4.78 -17.72
N ASP A 238 2.01 -5.76 -18.06
CA ASP A 238 1.61 -7.05 -18.62
C ASP A 238 1.04 -7.96 -17.52
N PRO A 239 -0.27 -8.28 -17.54
CA PRO A 239 -0.88 -9.04 -16.46
C PRO A 239 -0.32 -10.46 -16.30
N ALA A 240 0.06 -11.12 -17.40
CA ALA A 240 0.55 -12.50 -17.36
C ALA A 240 1.96 -12.55 -16.74
N ARG A 241 2.83 -11.60 -17.12
CA ARG A 241 4.18 -11.49 -16.54
C ARG A 241 4.15 -11.05 -15.09
N LEU A 242 3.28 -10.09 -14.75
CA LEU A 242 3.11 -9.64 -13.37
C LEU A 242 2.62 -10.78 -12.47
N GLN A 243 1.69 -11.60 -12.96
CA GLN A 243 1.22 -12.80 -12.25
C GLN A 243 2.33 -13.83 -12.01
N GLY A 244 3.20 -14.07 -12.99
CA GLY A 244 4.37 -14.92 -12.82
C GLY A 244 5.33 -14.38 -11.76
N ALA A 245 5.71 -13.10 -11.88
CA ALA A 245 6.64 -12.46 -10.96
C ALA A 245 6.09 -12.36 -9.53
N ALA A 246 4.79 -12.11 -9.34
CA ALA A 246 4.15 -12.14 -8.02
C ALA A 246 4.21 -13.54 -7.39
N GLY A 247 4.10 -14.60 -8.19
CA GLY A 247 4.30 -15.97 -7.73
C GLY A 247 5.72 -16.24 -7.24
N GLU A 248 6.73 -15.67 -7.89
CA GLU A 248 8.14 -15.75 -7.44
C GLU A 248 8.37 -14.96 -6.14
N ILE A 249 7.75 -13.79 -6.01
CA ILE A 249 7.77 -13.01 -4.76
C ILE A 249 7.18 -13.84 -3.61
N ALA A 250 6.03 -14.48 -3.82
CA ALA A 250 5.39 -15.32 -2.80
C ALA A 250 6.28 -16.50 -2.34
N GLN A 251 7.11 -17.03 -3.24
CA GLN A 251 8.04 -18.14 -2.93
C GLN A 251 9.31 -17.64 -2.23
N THR A 252 9.83 -16.49 -2.65
CA THR A 252 11.12 -15.95 -2.21
C THR A 252 11.00 -15.21 -0.88
N PHE A 253 9.86 -14.55 -0.63
CA PHE A 253 9.60 -13.73 0.54
C PHE A 253 8.33 -14.18 1.28
N PRO A 254 8.26 -15.45 1.73
CA PRO A 254 7.06 -15.96 2.38
C PRO A 254 6.79 -15.21 3.68
N GLY A 255 5.63 -14.57 3.75
CA GLY A 255 5.18 -13.83 4.92
C GLY A 255 5.94 -12.53 5.19
N ASP A 256 6.62 -11.98 4.20
CA ASP A 256 7.22 -10.65 4.29
C ASP A 256 6.15 -9.57 4.04
N ALA A 257 5.89 -8.77 5.07
CA ALA A 257 4.85 -7.73 5.03
C ALA A 257 5.09 -6.67 3.94
N ARG A 258 6.33 -6.50 3.49
CA ARG A 258 6.68 -5.56 2.41
C ARG A 258 5.91 -5.84 1.12
N PHE A 259 5.58 -7.11 0.86
CA PHE A 259 4.88 -7.52 -0.35
C PHE A 259 3.40 -7.83 -0.12
N SER A 260 2.88 -7.67 1.09
CA SER A 260 1.53 -8.13 1.42
C SER A 260 0.43 -7.46 0.60
N LEU A 261 0.54 -6.16 0.30
CA LEU A 261 -0.45 -5.49 -0.57
C LEU A 261 -0.48 -6.13 -1.96
N SER A 262 0.69 -6.26 -2.58
CA SER A 262 0.85 -6.89 -3.89
C SER A 262 0.42 -8.36 -3.93
N LEU A 263 0.75 -9.12 -2.89
CA LEU A 263 0.40 -10.53 -2.79
C LEU A 263 -1.09 -10.74 -2.52
N ALA A 264 -1.72 -9.88 -1.72
CA ALA A 264 -3.16 -9.91 -1.52
C ALA A 264 -3.91 -9.70 -2.86
N GLU A 265 -3.51 -8.72 -3.66
CA GLU A 265 -4.08 -8.50 -5.00
C GLU A 265 -3.86 -9.71 -5.92
N TYR A 266 -2.65 -10.27 -5.92
CA TYR A 266 -2.32 -11.48 -6.66
C TYR A 266 -3.24 -12.66 -6.29
N TYR A 267 -3.45 -12.91 -5.00
CA TYR A 267 -4.31 -13.98 -4.51
C TYR A 267 -5.79 -13.74 -4.81
N VAL A 268 -6.28 -12.50 -4.69
CA VAL A 268 -7.65 -12.12 -5.09
C VAL A 268 -7.90 -12.44 -6.57
N GLN A 269 -6.98 -12.06 -7.46
CA GLN A 269 -7.12 -12.33 -8.90
C GLN A 269 -7.19 -13.84 -9.21
N ARG A 270 -6.53 -14.66 -8.38
CA ARG A 270 -6.56 -16.12 -8.46
C ARG A 270 -7.68 -16.79 -7.68
N ARG A 271 -8.60 -16.01 -7.09
CA ARG A 271 -9.69 -16.49 -6.21
C ARG A 271 -9.20 -17.29 -5.01
N ARG A 272 -7.95 -17.06 -4.58
CA ARG A 272 -7.31 -17.62 -3.39
C ARG A 272 -7.59 -16.72 -2.20
N PHE A 273 -8.87 -16.61 -1.83
CA PHE A 273 -9.33 -15.57 -0.89
C PHE A 273 -8.83 -15.79 0.55
N GLY A 274 -8.55 -17.04 0.95
CA GLY A 274 -7.96 -17.34 2.25
C GLY A 274 -6.53 -16.79 2.38
N GLU A 275 -5.71 -16.98 1.35
CA GLU A 275 -4.36 -16.41 1.30
C GLU A 275 -4.40 -14.88 1.16
N ALA A 276 -5.34 -14.33 0.40
CA ALA A 276 -5.53 -12.88 0.34
C ALA A 276 -5.86 -12.27 1.71
N LEU A 277 -6.73 -12.91 2.50
CA LEU A 277 -7.06 -12.48 3.86
C LEU A 277 -5.82 -12.47 4.76
N ALA A 278 -5.00 -13.53 4.72
CA ALA A 278 -3.78 -13.60 5.51
C ALA A 278 -2.79 -12.48 5.15
N GLU A 279 -2.69 -12.12 3.86
CA GLU A 279 -1.85 -10.99 3.44
C GLU A 279 -2.44 -9.63 3.84
N PHE A 280 -3.77 -9.43 3.80
CA PHE A 280 -4.38 -8.21 4.31
C PHE A 280 -4.20 -8.05 5.83
N GLU A 281 -4.27 -9.13 6.59
CA GLU A 281 -4.00 -9.15 8.03
C GLU A 281 -2.55 -8.77 8.32
N ARG A 282 -1.59 -9.37 7.59
CA ARG A 282 -0.16 -9.04 7.69
C ARG A 282 0.14 -7.59 7.31
N LEU A 283 -0.50 -7.10 6.25
CA LEU A 283 -0.39 -5.70 5.86
C LEU A 283 -0.87 -4.80 7.00
N GLU A 284 -2.08 -5.00 7.51
CA GLU A 284 -2.62 -4.19 8.61
C GLU A 284 -1.74 -4.21 9.87
N GLU A 285 -1.22 -5.38 10.24
CA GLU A 285 -0.27 -5.51 11.36
C GLU A 285 0.97 -4.66 11.12
N SER A 286 1.53 -4.67 9.90
CA SER A 286 2.70 -3.86 9.54
C SER A 286 2.42 -2.36 9.48
N LEU A 287 1.17 -1.97 9.19
CA LEU A 287 0.71 -0.59 9.25
C LEU A 287 0.57 -0.11 10.70
N GLY A 288 0.35 -1.04 11.65
CA GLY A 288 0.12 -0.72 13.06
C GLY A 288 -1.18 0.05 13.30
N HIS A 289 -2.07 0.07 12.31
CA HIS A 289 -3.30 0.84 12.31
C HIS A 289 -4.38 0.10 11.54
N LYS A 290 -5.59 0.07 12.11
CA LYS A 290 -6.77 -0.47 11.45
C LYS A 290 -7.31 0.56 10.45
N ASP A 291 -7.37 0.17 9.19
CA ASP A 291 -7.74 1.04 8.07
C ASP A 291 -9.06 0.57 7.43
N GLY A 292 -9.96 1.51 7.15
CA GLY A 292 -11.31 1.20 6.65
C GLY A 292 -11.31 0.56 5.26
N VAL A 293 -10.33 0.88 4.41
CA VAL A 293 -10.16 0.23 3.10
C VAL A 293 -9.69 -1.21 3.30
N ILE A 294 -8.67 -1.44 4.13
CA ILE A 294 -8.14 -2.78 4.39
C ILE A 294 -9.21 -3.69 5.01
N GLU A 295 -9.97 -3.19 5.99
CA GLU A 295 -11.11 -3.90 6.57
C GLU A 295 -12.21 -4.20 5.53
N SER A 296 -12.50 -3.26 4.61
CA SER A 296 -13.46 -3.48 3.53
C SER A 296 -13.00 -4.56 2.54
N LEU A 297 -11.70 -4.62 2.25
CA LEU A 297 -11.10 -5.64 1.38
C LEU A 297 -11.13 -7.02 2.07
N LYS A 298 -10.82 -7.09 3.37
CA LYS A 298 -10.98 -8.32 4.17
C LYS A 298 -12.44 -8.78 4.16
N ALA A 299 -13.40 -7.88 4.41
CA ALA A 299 -14.83 -8.21 4.39
C ALA A 299 -15.26 -8.79 3.04
N THR A 300 -14.78 -8.21 1.94
CA THR A 300 -15.06 -8.70 0.58
C THR A 300 -14.47 -10.10 0.34
N ALA A 301 -13.25 -10.36 0.80
CA ALA A 301 -12.61 -11.67 0.69
C ALA A 301 -13.32 -12.74 1.54
N ALA A 302 -13.69 -12.41 2.78
CA ALA A 302 -14.47 -13.28 3.66
C ALA A 302 -15.85 -13.61 3.06
N MET A 303 -16.54 -12.62 2.48
CA MET A 303 -17.81 -12.84 1.77
C MET A 303 -17.63 -13.78 0.57
N ALA A 304 -16.52 -13.70 -0.15
CA ALA A 304 -16.22 -14.60 -1.27
C ALA A 304 -15.94 -16.05 -0.83
N LEU A 305 -15.54 -16.27 0.43
CA LEU A 305 -15.42 -17.59 1.06
C LEU A 305 -16.75 -18.11 1.63
N GLY A 306 -17.81 -17.29 1.64
CA GLY A 306 -19.08 -17.62 2.29
C GLY A 306 -19.06 -17.42 3.81
N GLU A 307 -18.02 -16.77 4.36
CA GLU A 307 -17.89 -16.44 5.78
C GLU A 307 -18.68 -15.16 6.12
N PHE A 308 -20.01 -15.20 5.97
CA PHE A 308 -20.85 -14.00 6.03
C PHE A 308 -20.81 -13.26 7.38
N GLU A 309 -20.78 -13.99 8.50
CA GLU A 309 -20.68 -13.40 9.84
C GLU A 309 -19.36 -12.63 10.01
N ARG A 310 -18.24 -13.24 9.61
CA ARG A 310 -16.92 -12.58 9.63
C ARG A 310 -16.90 -11.38 8.69
N ALA A 311 -17.47 -11.52 7.49
CA ALA A 311 -17.54 -10.44 6.52
C ALA A 311 -18.30 -9.22 7.07
N GLN A 312 -19.43 -9.45 7.74
CA GLN A 312 -20.18 -8.39 8.41
C GLN A 312 -19.37 -7.72 9.52
N ALA A 313 -18.73 -8.50 10.40
CA ALA A 313 -17.91 -7.95 11.48
C ALA A 313 -16.78 -7.04 10.95
N LEU A 314 -16.09 -7.49 9.89
CA LEU A 314 -15.07 -6.70 9.20
C LEU A 314 -15.64 -5.44 8.53
N ALA A 315 -16.83 -5.52 7.92
CA ALA A 315 -17.45 -4.36 7.30
C ALA A 315 -17.93 -3.32 8.31
N VAL A 316 -18.43 -3.75 9.48
CA VAL A 316 -18.74 -2.84 10.60
C VAL A 316 -17.47 -2.17 11.09
N SER A 317 -16.43 -2.97 11.33
CA SER A 317 -15.10 -2.50 11.73
C SER A 317 -14.51 -1.48 10.74
N ALA A 318 -14.75 -1.63 9.43
CA ALA A 318 -14.39 -0.63 8.43
C ALA A 318 -15.13 0.71 8.63
N THR A 319 -16.43 0.68 8.90
CA THR A 319 -17.24 1.90 9.13
C THR A 319 -16.95 2.56 10.48
N GLU A 320 -16.49 1.80 11.47
CA GLU A 320 -16.05 2.32 12.76
C GLU A 320 -14.66 2.97 12.66
N ALA A 321 -13.74 2.34 11.92
CA ALA A 321 -12.41 2.87 11.67
C ALA A 321 -12.45 4.19 10.89
N GLU A 322 -13.27 4.23 9.82
CA GLU A 322 -13.39 5.42 8.98
C GLU A 322 -14.86 5.69 8.58
N PRO A 323 -15.64 6.36 9.45
CA PRO A 323 -17.05 6.63 9.18
C PRO A 323 -17.31 7.48 7.94
N THR A 324 -16.32 8.26 7.50
CA THR A 324 -16.39 9.11 6.29
C THR A 324 -15.91 8.40 5.03
N LEU A 325 -15.48 7.14 5.12
CA LEU A 325 -15.10 6.34 3.96
C LEU A 325 -16.33 5.66 3.35
N GLU A 326 -16.77 6.14 2.18
CA GLU A 326 -17.94 5.60 1.47
C GLU A 326 -17.81 4.10 1.16
N LEU A 327 -16.59 3.63 0.86
CA LEU A 327 -16.32 2.22 0.56
C LEU A 327 -16.74 1.28 1.70
N GLY A 328 -16.51 1.68 2.96
CA GLY A 328 -16.90 0.89 4.13
C GLY A 328 -18.40 0.66 4.17
N TRP A 329 -19.19 1.71 3.92
CA TRP A 329 -20.65 1.64 3.93
C TRP A 329 -21.22 0.83 2.76
N TRP A 330 -20.63 0.94 1.56
CA TRP A 330 -21.00 0.06 0.45
C TRP A 330 -20.67 -1.41 0.73
N THR A 331 -19.55 -1.66 1.40
CA THR A 331 -19.15 -3.02 1.77
C THR A 331 -20.11 -3.57 2.82
N LEU A 332 -20.46 -2.78 3.83
CA LEU A 332 -21.43 -3.13 4.87
C LEU A 332 -22.81 -3.45 4.29
N LEU A 333 -23.29 -2.64 3.35
CA LEU A 333 -24.52 -2.90 2.62
C LEU A 333 -24.49 -4.26 1.91
N ARG A 334 -23.39 -4.58 1.21
CA ARG A 334 -23.23 -5.86 0.52
C ARG A 334 -23.18 -7.04 1.49
N THR A 335 -22.46 -6.92 2.59
CA THR A 335 -22.33 -8.00 3.57
C THR A 335 -23.63 -8.27 4.30
N HIS A 336 -24.40 -7.23 4.67
CA HIS A 336 -25.77 -7.41 5.20
C HIS A 336 -26.67 -8.11 4.20
N THR A 337 -26.68 -7.64 2.94
CA THR A 337 -27.50 -8.25 1.89
C THR A 337 -27.13 -9.71 1.64
N ALA A 338 -25.84 -10.04 1.59
CA ALA A 338 -25.36 -11.40 1.37
C ALA A 338 -25.74 -12.35 2.52
N ALA A 339 -25.77 -11.84 3.75
CA ALA A 339 -26.22 -12.57 4.94
C ALA A 339 -27.74 -12.58 5.13
N GLN A 340 -28.51 -11.99 4.20
CA GLN A 340 -29.97 -11.83 4.29
C GLN A 340 -30.44 -10.97 5.49
N ASP A 341 -29.56 -10.14 6.03
CA ASP A 341 -29.90 -9.14 7.04
C ASP A 341 -30.38 -7.85 6.35
N TYR A 342 -31.62 -7.87 5.88
CA TYR A 342 -32.19 -6.76 5.12
C TYR A 342 -32.46 -5.51 5.97
N ALA A 343 -32.68 -5.69 7.27
CA ALA A 343 -32.78 -4.56 8.21
C ALA A 343 -31.43 -3.84 8.35
N GLY A 344 -30.34 -4.57 8.53
CA GLY A 344 -28.98 -4.01 8.52
C GLY A 344 -28.60 -3.38 7.18
N ALA A 345 -29.02 -3.98 6.06
CA ALA A 345 -28.84 -3.40 4.73
C ALA A 345 -29.52 -2.03 4.63
N VAL A 346 -30.78 -1.91 5.07
CA VAL A 346 -31.52 -0.64 5.11
C VAL A 346 -30.83 0.43 5.99
N ALA A 347 -30.23 0.03 7.11
CA ALA A 347 -29.46 0.95 7.94
C ALA A 347 -28.23 1.50 7.18
N ALA A 348 -27.46 0.63 6.52
CA ALA A 348 -26.32 1.07 5.70
C ALA A 348 -26.75 1.94 4.50
N MET A 349 -27.88 1.62 3.86
CA MET A 349 -28.46 2.43 2.78
C MET A 349 -28.80 3.85 3.25
N THR A 350 -29.37 3.98 4.45
CA THR A 350 -29.72 5.28 5.03
C THR A 350 -28.48 6.15 5.18
N VAL A 351 -27.38 5.60 5.70
CA VAL A 351 -26.11 6.36 5.82
C VAL A 351 -25.54 6.72 4.45
N LEU A 352 -25.58 5.80 3.47
CA LEU A 352 -25.13 6.07 2.10
C LEU A 352 -25.91 7.23 1.46
N GLU A 353 -27.21 7.31 1.69
CA GLU A 353 -28.03 8.41 1.19
C GLU A 353 -27.76 9.72 1.94
N GLU A 354 -27.87 9.71 3.28
CA GLU A 354 -27.81 10.92 4.11
C GLU A 354 -26.42 11.55 4.16
N ARG A 355 -25.36 10.73 4.24
CA ARG A 355 -23.97 11.22 4.40
C ARG A 355 -23.27 11.43 3.06
N PHE A 356 -23.54 10.57 2.08
CA PHE A 356 -22.80 10.55 0.82
C PHE A 356 -23.66 10.94 -0.39
N GLY A 357 -24.94 11.27 -0.19
CA GLY A 357 -25.85 11.69 -1.26
C GLY A 357 -26.12 10.60 -2.29
N LYS A 358 -25.99 9.30 -1.91
CA LYS A 358 -26.14 8.20 -2.88
C LYS A 358 -27.61 7.92 -3.17
N LEU A 359 -27.95 7.91 -4.45
CA LEU A 359 -29.29 7.58 -4.91
C LEU A 359 -29.47 6.06 -5.07
N LEU A 360 -30.10 5.44 -4.07
CA LEU A 360 -30.29 3.98 -4.00
C LEU A 360 -31.64 3.53 -4.57
N ILE A 361 -31.90 3.92 -5.82
CA ILE A 361 -33.08 3.53 -6.59
C ILE A 361 -32.91 2.15 -7.24
N PRO A 362 -34.00 1.48 -7.71
CA PRO A 362 -33.90 0.15 -8.31
C PRO A 362 -32.92 0.06 -9.49
N GLN A 363 -32.80 1.13 -10.30
CA GLN A 363 -31.84 1.18 -11.40
C GLN A 363 -30.38 1.08 -10.91
N THR A 364 -30.05 1.76 -9.80
CA THR A 364 -28.72 1.71 -9.17
C THR A 364 -28.44 0.32 -8.61
N LEU A 365 -29.37 -0.22 -7.82
CA LEU A 365 -29.19 -1.51 -7.14
C LEU A 365 -29.10 -2.70 -8.11
N ARG A 366 -29.81 -2.66 -9.25
CA ARG A 366 -29.75 -3.72 -10.28
C ARG A 366 -28.36 -3.92 -10.90
N ARG A 367 -27.50 -2.90 -10.85
CA ARG A 367 -26.13 -2.98 -11.39
C ARG A 367 -25.21 -3.84 -10.53
N ASP A 368 -25.54 -4.00 -9.25
CA ASP A 368 -24.79 -4.82 -8.32
C ASP A 368 -25.52 -6.15 -8.10
N ARG A 369 -24.84 -7.25 -8.43
CA ARG A 369 -25.43 -8.60 -8.33
C ARG A 369 -25.85 -8.97 -6.91
N PHE A 370 -25.20 -8.39 -5.90
CA PHE A 370 -25.53 -8.63 -4.49
C PHE A 370 -26.73 -7.80 -4.07
N LEU A 371 -26.85 -6.58 -4.57
CA LEU A 371 -27.87 -5.63 -4.10
C LEU A 371 -29.21 -5.75 -4.83
N LYS A 372 -29.24 -6.31 -6.04
CA LYS A 372 -30.49 -6.44 -6.82
C LYS A 372 -31.61 -7.15 -6.05
N VAL A 373 -31.28 -8.07 -5.14
CA VAL A 373 -32.25 -8.83 -4.34
C VAL A 373 -33.01 -7.95 -3.35
N LEU A 374 -32.42 -6.82 -2.92
CA LEU A 374 -33.05 -5.88 -1.99
C LEU A 374 -34.34 -5.30 -2.54
N ILE A 375 -34.43 -5.08 -3.86
CA ILE A 375 -35.56 -4.41 -4.51
C ILE A 375 -36.89 -5.12 -4.23
N ASP A 376 -36.84 -6.44 -4.07
CA ASP A 376 -38.01 -7.25 -3.83
C ASP A 376 -38.34 -7.42 -2.34
N GLN A 377 -37.43 -7.04 -1.44
CA GLN A 377 -37.59 -7.19 0.01
C GLN A 377 -38.57 -6.16 0.58
N PRO A 378 -39.40 -6.56 1.57
CA PRO A 378 -40.30 -5.63 2.27
C PRO A 378 -39.57 -4.42 2.86
N GLU A 379 -38.42 -4.63 3.50
CA GLU A 379 -37.64 -3.60 4.19
C GLU A 379 -37.21 -2.49 3.24
N TYR A 380 -36.76 -2.84 2.04
CA TYR A 380 -36.41 -1.86 1.00
C TYR A 380 -37.65 -1.09 0.50
N LYS A 381 -38.78 -1.79 0.27
CA LYS A 381 -40.01 -1.17 -0.22
C LYS A 381 -40.56 -0.15 0.77
N GLU A 382 -40.56 -0.49 2.06
CA GLU A 382 -40.93 0.42 3.14
C GLU A 382 -39.96 1.60 3.24
N TRP A 383 -38.66 1.33 3.24
CA TRP A 383 -37.61 2.34 3.27
C TRP A 383 -37.73 3.35 2.11
N ARG A 384 -38.05 2.87 0.91
CA ARG A 384 -38.25 3.71 -0.29
C ARG A 384 -39.53 4.52 -0.21
N ALA A 385 -40.65 3.90 0.21
CA ALA A 385 -41.92 4.60 0.36
C ALA A 385 -41.83 5.76 1.37
N ALA A 386 -41.07 5.59 2.46
CA ALA A 386 -40.83 6.66 3.44
C ALA A 386 -40.07 7.86 2.83
N ARG A 387 -39.18 7.63 1.87
CA ARG A 387 -38.40 8.68 1.18
C ARG A 387 -39.15 9.36 0.05
N ASP A 388 -40.06 8.63 -0.61
CA ASP A 388 -40.93 9.21 -1.63
C ASP A 388 -42.02 10.10 -1.02
N ALA A 389 -42.29 9.95 0.29
CA ALA A 389 -43.27 10.73 1.04
C ALA A 389 -42.68 11.97 1.75
N ALA A 390 -41.35 12.05 1.90
CA ALA A 390 -40.62 13.17 2.49
C ALA A 390 -40.26 14.20 1.42
#